data_AF-A0A645HLU7-F1
#
_entry.id   AF-A0A645HLU7-F1
#
_cell.length_a   1.000
_cell.length_b   1.000
_cell.length_c   1.000
_cell.angle_alpha   90.00
_cell.angle_beta   90.00
_cell.angle_gamma   90.00
#
_symmetry.space_group_name_H-M   'P 1'
#
loop_
_entity.id
_entity.type
_entity.pdbx_description
1 polymer ?
#
loop_
_entity_poly.entity_id
_entity_poly.type
_entity_poly.pdbx_seq_one_letter_code
_entity_poly.pdbx_strand_id
1 'polypeptide(L)'
;MKTVKALMGDNVLKSERCCGESGTLGVTRPDISTQIRFRKTEEIRKGEAALRDNGQLGAQDNVKILTSCPSCLQGLSRYGNDLNNGLLEADYIVVEMARDILGENWMAEYVNRANQGGIERVLV
;
A
#
# COMPACT_ATOMS: atom_id res chain seq x y z
N MET A 1 -13.70 -2.59 7.83
CA MET A 1 -13.24 -1.24 7.43
C MET A 1 -13.42 -0.15 8.48
N LYS A 2 -14.13 -0.38 9.61
CA LYS A 2 -14.35 0.64 10.66
C LYS A 2 -13.06 1.34 11.11
N THR A 3 -12.03 0.58 11.49
CA THR A 3 -10.76 1.14 11.98
C THR A 3 -10.03 1.94 10.91
N VAL A 4 -9.88 1.37 9.70
CA VAL A 4 -9.19 2.05 8.59
C VAL A 4 -9.87 3.37 8.23
N LYS A 5 -11.21 3.39 8.14
CA LYS A 5 -11.97 4.60 7.86
C LYS A 5 -11.86 5.67 8.95
N ALA A 6 -11.80 5.25 10.22
CA ALA A 6 -11.57 6.17 11.32
C ALA A 6 -10.18 6.83 11.27
N LEU A 7 -9.20 6.17 10.65
CA LEU A 7 -7.81 6.66 10.56
C LEU A 7 -7.54 7.44 9.27
N MET A 8 -8.14 7.05 8.14
CA MET A 8 -7.86 7.59 6.80
C MET A 8 -9.04 8.37 6.18
N GLY A 9 -10.16 8.47 6.89
CA GLY A 9 -11.40 8.99 6.33
C GLY A 9 -12.14 8.00 5.43
N ASP A 10 -13.20 8.48 4.78
CA ASP A 10 -14.12 7.64 4.01
C ASP A 10 -13.67 7.33 2.57
N ASN A 11 -12.59 7.96 2.10
CA ASN A 11 -12.06 7.81 0.75
C ASN A 11 -11.23 6.53 0.53
N VAL A 12 -11.48 5.49 1.33
CA VAL A 12 -10.73 4.22 1.28
C VAL A 12 -11.66 3.06 1.02
N LEU A 13 -11.38 2.32 -0.06
CA LEU A 13 -12.07 1.09 -0.40
C LEU A 13 -11.33 -0.14 0.12
N LYS A 14 -12.09 -1.18 0.47
CA LYS A 14 -11.49 -2.47 0.84
C LYS A 14 -11.07 -3.20 -0.43
N SER A 15 -9.77 -3.40 -0.61
CA SER A 15 -9.26 -4.30 -1.66
C SER A 15 -9.17 -5.72 -1.12
N GLU A 16 -10.10 -6.59 -1.54
CA GLU A 16 -10.14 -8.00 -1.13
C GLU A 16 -9.02 -8.82 -1.79
N ARG A 17 -8.85 -10.06 -1.32
CA ARG A 17 -7.92 -11.09 -1.83
C ARG A 17 -6.43 -10.85 -1.49
N CYS A 18 -5.72 -11.98 -1.44
CA CYS A 18 -4.30 -12.09 -1.10
C CYS A 18 -3.40 -11.57 -2.25
N CYS A 19 -2.22 -11.04 -1.91
CA CYS A 19 -1.19 -10.63 -2.88
C CYS A 19 -0.38 -11.80 -3.48
N GLY A 20 -0.50 -13.00 -2.90
CA GLY A 20 0.20 -14.20 -3.37
C GLY A 20 1.67 -14.33 -2.95
N GLU A 21 2.21 -13.40 -2.15
CA GLU A 21 3.65 -13.37 -1.80
C GLU A 21 3.97 -13.92 -0.40
N SER A 22 3.01 -13.84 0.55
CA SER A 22 3.23 -14.19 1.96
C SER A 22 3.69 -15.63 2.16
N GLY A 23 4.52 -15.86 3.19
CA GLY A 23 5.00 -17.20 3.55
C GLY A 23 5.89 -17.85 2.49
N THR A 24 6.61 -17.05 1.69
CA THR A 24 7.42 -17.49 0.55
C THR A 24 6.65 -18.16 -0.59
N LEU A 25 5.31 -18.06 -0.59
CA LEU A 25 4.43 -18.72 -1.56
C LEU A 25 4.79 -18.36 -3.01
N GLY A 26 5.14 -17.09 -3.25
CA GLY A 26 5.55 -16.61 -4.58
C GLY A 26 6.77 -17.34 -5.15
N VAL A 27 7.71 -17.76 -4.29
CA VAL A 27 8.94 -18.45 -4.68
C VAL A 27 8.75 -19.97 -4.68
N THR A 28 8.03 -20.51 -3.68
CA THR A 28 7.90 -21.96 -3.51
C THR A 28 6.83 -22.58 -4.41
N ARG A 29 5.77 -21.84 -4.76
CA ARG A 29 4.67 -22.28 -5.64
C ARG A 29 4.26 -21.16 -6.62
N PRO A 30 5.14 -20.81 -7.57
CA PRO A 30 4.87 -19.74 -8.54
C PRO A 30 3.64 -20.03 -9.41
N ASP A 31 3.33 -21.31 -9.65
CA ASP A 31 2.15 -21.78 -10.37
C ASP A 31 0.84 -21.37 -9.67
N ILE A 32 0.78 -21.53 -8.35
CA ILE A 32 -0.37 -21.12 -7.54
C ILE A 32 -0.37 -19.60 -7.33
N SER A 33 0.79 -19.02 -7.00
CA SER A 33 0.92 -17.60 -6.72
C SER A 33 0.48 -16.76 -7.92
N THR A 34 0.80 -17.17 -9.15
CA THR A 34 0.36 -16.49 -10.38
C THR A 34 -1.17 -16.42 -10.49
N GLN A 35 -1.88 -17.50 -10.15
CA GLN A 35 -3.35 -17.51 -10.18
C GLN A 35 -3.96 -16.60 -9.09
N ILE A 36 -3.36 -16.59 -7.89
CA ILE A 36 -3.75 -15.68 -6.82
C ILE A 36 -3.54 -14.23 -7.27
N ARG A 37 -2.39 -13.96 -7.91
CA ARG A 37 -2.07 -12.64 -8.44
C ARG A 37 -3.09 -12.19 -9.47
N PHE A 38 -3.46 -13.05 -10.42
CA PHE A 38 -4.50 -12.75 -11.42
C PHE A 38 -5.82 -12.32 -10.76
N ARG A 39 -6.29 -13.08 -9.76
CA ARG A 39 -7.50 -12.72 -9.00
C ARG A 39 -7.36 -11.40 -8.25
N LYS A 40 -6.19 -11.13 -7.68
CA LYS A 40 -5.94 -9.85 -7.00
C LYS A 40 -5.96 -8.69 -8.00
N THR A 41 -5.39 -8.85 -9.19
CA THR A 41 -5.41 -7.82 -10.24
C THR A 41 -6.84 -7.46 -10.64
N GLU A 42 -7.74 -8.44 -10.79
CA GLU A 42 -9.16 -8.19 -11.04
C GLU A 42 -9.80 -7.33 -9.93
N GLU A 43 -9.52 -7.63 -8.66
CA GLU A 43 -10.05 -6.86 -7.53
C GLU A 43 -9.47 -5.44 -7.46
N ILE A 44 -8.19 -5.26 -7.81
CA ILE A 44 -7.57 -3.94 -7.87
C ILE A 44 -8.23 -3.10 -8.97
N ARG A 45 -8.42 -3.67 -10.18
CA ARG A 45 -9.08 -2.97 -11.29
C ARG A 45 -10.52 -2.58 -10.97
N LYS A 46 -11.26 -3.43 -10.25
CA LYS A 46 -12.60 -3.10 -9.75
C LYS A 46 -12.58 -1.94 -8.76
N GLY A 47 -11.63 -1.95 -7.82
CA GLY A 47 -11.45 -0.87 -6.86
C GLY A 47 -11.07 0.46 -7.53
N GLU A 48 -10.14 0.41 -8.48
CA GLU A 48 -9.76 1.55 -9.31
C GLU A 48 -10.97 2.13 -10.05
N ALA A 49 -11.73 1.30 -10.76
CA ALA A 49 -12.92 1.76 -11.49
C ALA A 49 -13.92 2.42 -10.54
N ALA A 50 -14.19 1.83 -9.38
CA ALA A 50 -15.10 2.40 -8.39
C ALA A 50 -14.63 3.76 -7.85
N LEU A 51 -13.31 3.94 -7.61
CA LEU A 51 -12.71 5.21 -7.19
C LEU A 51 -12.77 6.29 -8.28
N ARG A 52 -12.69 5.89 -9.56
CA ARG A 52 -12.82 6.83 -10.68
C ARG A 52 -14.28 7.23 -10.89
N ASP A 53 -15.19 6.27 -10.87
CA ASP A 53 -16.63 6.49 -11.08
C ASP A 53 -17.26 7.40 -10.01
N ASN A 54 -16.75 7.34 -8.78
CA ASN A 54 -17.23 8.18 -7.68
C ASN A 54 -16.48 9.52 -7.55
N GLY A 55 -15.55 9.81 -8.46
CA GLY A 55 -14.78 11.05 -8.49
C GLY A 55 -13.69 11.19 -7.41
N GLN A 56 -13.37 10.13 -6.67
CA GLN A 56 -12.29 10.13 -5.67
C GLN A 56 -10.90 10.01 -6.30
N LEU A 57 -10.82 9.61 -7.58
CA LEU A 57 -9.57 9.49 -8.33
C LEU A 57 -9.74 10.09 -9.73
N GLY A 58 -8.95 11.11 -10.07
CA GLY A 58 -8.95 11.72 -11.41
C GLY A 58 -8.49 10.75 -12.48
N ALA A 59 -8.92 10.90 -13.74
CA ALA A 59 -8.75 9.91 -14.80
C ALA A 59 -7.29 9.45 -15.07
N GLN A 60 -6.30 10.28 -14.73
CA GLN A 60 -4.87 10.02 -14.90
C GLN A 60 -4.12 9.89 -13.57
N ASP A 61 -4.81 9.98 -12.43
CA ASP A 61 -4.18 9.88 -11.13
C ASP A 61 -3.79 8.42 -10.82
N ASN A 62 -2.66 8.29 -10.11
CA ASN A 62 -2.14 7.00 -9.65
C ASN A 62 -3.07 6.38 -8.59
N VAL A 63 -3.24 5.06 -8.66
CA VAL A 63 -3.96 4.31 -7.63
C VAL A 63 -2.97 3.91 -6.54
N LYS A 64 -3.27 4.30 -5.30
CA LYS A 64 -2.50 3.87 -4.13
C LYS A 64 -3.22 2.73 -3.38
N ILE A 65 -2.48 1.67 -3.06
CA ILE A 65 -2.94 0.58 -2.18
C ILE A 65 -2.18 0.65 -0.87
N LEU A 66 -2.94 0.69 0.22
CA LEU A 66 -2.41 0.72 1.57
C LEU A 66 -2.38 -0.67 2.18
N THR A 67 -1.26 -1.04 2.79
CA THR A 67 -1.09 -2.33 3.48
C THR A 67 -0.48 -2.16 4.86
N SER A 68 -0.68 -3.15 5.73
CA SER A 68 0.03 -3.27 7.01
C SER A 68 0.97 -4.49 7.03
N CYS A 69 1.03 -5.25 5.94
CA CYS A 69 1.79 -6.49 5.85
C CYS A 69 3.05 -6.28 4.98
N PRO A 70 4.26 -6.50 5.53
CA PRO A 70 5.50 -6.35 4.75
C PRO A 70 5.58 -7.22 3.51
N SER A 71 5.12 -8.47 3.59
CA SER A 71 5.05 -9.36 2.42
C SER A 71 4.08 -8.86 1.35
N CYS A 72 2.97 -8.24 1.76
CA CYS A 72 2.06 -7.60 0.81
C CYS A 72 2.68 -6.39 0.17
N LEU A 73 3.45 -5.56 0.88
CA LEU A 73 4.13 -4.42 0.27
C LEU A 73 5.04 -4.89 -0.87
N GLN A 74 5.93 -5.84 -0.59
CA GLN A 74 6.81 -6.44 -1.60
C GLN A 74 6.02 -7.05 -2.77
N GLY A 75 4.96 -7.82 -2.46
CA GLY A 75 4.16 -8.48 -3.47
C GLY A 75 3.38 -7.50 -4.36
N LEU A 76 2.75 -6.49 -3.75
CA LEU A 76 1.93 -5.48 -4.42
C LEU A 76 2.77 -4.56 -5.31
N SER A 77 4.02 -4.26 -4.94
CA SER A 77 4.95 -3.53 -5.82
C SER A 77 5.17 -4.22 -7.18
N ARG A 78 4.94 -5.54 -7.28
CA ARG A 78 5.05 -6.29 -8.55
C ARG A 78 3.86 -6.11 -9.49
N TYR A 79 2.78 -5.46 -9.04
CA TYR A 79 1.58 -5.20 -9.84
C TYR A 79 1.65 -3.85 -10.58
N GLY A 80 2.75 -3.11 -10.45
CA GLY A 80 2.91 -1.78 -11.06
C GLY A 80 2.67 -1.73 -12.57
N ASN A 81 2.90 -2.85 -13.27
CA ASN A 81 2.68 -2.97 -14.71
C ASN A 81 1.32 -3.59 -15.08
N ASP A 82 0.52 -4.01 -14.10
CA ASP A 82 -0.72 -4.76 -14.33
C ASP A 82 -1.96 -3.84 -14.46
N LEU A 83 -1.80 -2.52 -14.33
CA LEU A 83 -2.85 -1.51 -14.46
C LEU A 83 -2.79 -0.76 -15.79
N ASN A 84 -3.97 -0.41 -16.32
CA ASN A 84 -4.11 0.14 -17.66
C ASN A 84 -3.65 1.60 -17.78
N ASN A 85 -3.75 2.40 -16.70
CA ASN A 85 -3.74 3.87 -16.78
C ASN A 85 -2.81 4.58 -15.79
N GLY A 86 -1.93 3.89 -15.06
CA GLY A 86 -1.05 4.55 -14.09
C GLY A 86 -0.18 3.61 -13.26
N LEU A 87 0.74 4.19 -12.48
CA LEU A 87 1.52 3.44 -11.50
C LEU A 87 0.60 2.99 -10.36
N LEU A 88 0.67 1.70 -10.02
CA LEU A 88 0.20 1.24 -8.72
C LEU A 88 1.26 1.56 -7.67
N GLU A 89 0.90 2.43 -6.72
CA GLU A 89 1.73 2.70 -5.56
C GLU A 89 1.27 1.81 -4.41
N ALA A 90 2.18 1.00 -3.88
CA ALA A 90 1.94 0.27 -2.63
C ALA A 90 2.70 0.97 -1.51
N ASP A 91 2.00 1.33 -0.44
CA ASP A 91 2.61 1.94 0.75
C ASP A 91 2.01 1.36 2.04
N TYR A 92 2.69 1.59 3.15
CA TYR A 92 2.16 1.24 4.46
C TYR A 92 1.08 2.23 4.89
N ILE A 93 -0.03 1.72 5.41
CA ILE A 93 -1.08 2.57 5.98
C ILE A 93 -0.54 3.51 7.07
N VAL A 94 0.42 3.05 7.88
CA VAL A 94 1.01 3.88 8.93
C VAL A 94 1.86 5.03 8.40
N VAL A 95 2.45 4.89 7.21
CA VAL A 95 3.23 5.95 6.55
C VAL A 95 2.30 7.04 6.02
N GLU A 96 1.19 6.66 5.38
CA GLU A 96 0.18 7.62 4.94
C GLU A 96 -0.48 8.33 6.12
N MET A 97 -0.81 7.61 7.18
CA MET A 97 -1.31 8.23 8.42
C MET A 97 -0.31 9.25 8.98
N ALA A 98 0.99 8.97 8.94
CA ALA A 98 2.00 9.90 9.41
C ALA A 98 2.08 11.15 8.51
N ARG A 99 2.00 11.01 7.17
CA ARG A 99 1.91 12.15 6.24
C ARG A 99 0.67 13.00 6.52
N ASP A 100 -0.50 12.39 6.69
CA ASP A 100 -1.77 13.09 6.90
C ASP A 100 -1.85 13.79 8.26
N ILE A 101 -1.33 13.17 9.33
CA ILE A 101 -1.44 13.68 10.70
C ILE A 101 -0.29 14.63 11.04
N LEU A 102 0.94 14.34 10.60
CA LEU A 102 2.16 15.05 11.00
C LEU A 102 2.73 15.93 9.88
N GLY A 103 2.17 15.86 8.66
CA GLY A 103 2.61 16.62 7.49
C GLY A 103 3.69 15.92 6.67
N GLU A 104 3.93 16.39 5.44
CA GLU A 104 4.86 15.76 4.49
C GLU A 104 6.31 15.62 5.00
N ASN A 105 6.74 16.53 5.87
CA ASN A 105 8.10 16.53 6.42
C ASN A 105 8.30 15.62 7.65
N TRP A 106 7.27 14.84 8.02
CA TRP A 106 7.24 14.06 9.27
C TRP A 106 8.47 13.15 9.44
N MET A 107 8.94 12.51 8.36
CA MET A 107 10.03 11.55 8.42
C MET A 107 11.35 12.23 8.75
N ALA A 108 11.66 13.35 8.09
CA ALA A 108 12.88 14.09 8.34
C ALA A 108 12.91 14.65 9.76
N GLU A 109 11.78 15.18 10.24
CA GLU A 109 11.64 15.65 11.62
C GLU A 109 11.76 14.53 12.64
N TYR A 110 11.16 13.37 12.36
CA TYR A 110 11.26 12.20 13.22
C TYR A 110 12.72 11.73 13.33
N VAL A 111 13.43 11.58 12.21
CA VAL A 111 14.83 11.17 12.18
C VAL A 111 15.72 12.17 12.90
N ASN A 112 15.54 13.48 12.65
CA ASN A 112 16.31 14.52 13.34
C ASN A 112 16.13 14.48 14.85
N ARG A 113 14.89 14.28 15.35
CA ARG A 113 14.61 14.12 16.78
C ARG A 113 15.20 12.83 17.34
N ALA A 114 15.10 11.71 16.61
CA ALA A 114 15.64 10.42 17.04
C ALA A 114 17.17 10.39 17.11
N ASN A 115 17.83 11.14 16.22
CA ASN A 115 19.29 11.29 16.21
C ASN A 115 19.81 12.23 17.31
N GLN A 116 18.96 13.08 17.88
CA GLN A 116 19.33 13.95 19.01
C GLN A 116 19.28 13.17 20.34
N GLY A 117 20.27 12.29 20.56
CA GLY A 117 20.55 11.70 21.88
C GLY A 117 20.08 10.26 22.12
N GLY A 118 19.89 9.45 21.08
CA GLY A 118 19.31 8.11 21.20
C GLY A 118 19.84 7.03 20.25
N ILE A 119 20.01 7.34 18.96
CA ILE A 119 20.38 6.31 17.95
C ILE A 119 21.83 5.85 18.08
N GLU A 120 22.71 6.72 18.58
CA GLU A 120 24.11 6.42 18.87
C GLU A 120 24.29 5.36 19.97
N ARG A 121 23.22 5.05 20.71
CA ARG A 121 23.21 3.99 21.75
C ARG A 121 22.79 2.61 21.21
N VAL A 122 22.30 2.54 19.97
CA VAL A 122 21.76 1.30 19.36
C VAL A 122 22.63 0.79 18.22
N LEU A 123 23.34 1.68 17.50
CA LEU A 123 24.21 1.33 16.38
C LEU A 123 25.66 0.94 16.80
N VAL A 124 25.84 0.30 17.96
CA VAL A 124 27.15 -0.22 18.39
C VAL A 124 27.47 -1.53 17.66
#